data_AF-A0A1I5N333-F1
#
_entry.id   AF-A0A1I5N333-F1
#
_cell.length_a   1.000
_cell.length_b   1.000
_cell.length_c   1.000
_cell.angle_alpha   90.00
_cell.angle_beta   90.00
_cell.angle_gamma   90.00
#
_symmetry.space_group_name_H-M   'P 1'
#
loop_
_entity.id
_entity.type
_entity.pdbx_description
1 polymer ?
#
loop_
_entity_poly.entity_id
_entity_poly.type
_entity_poly.pdbx_seq_one_letter_code
_entity_poly.pdbx_strand_id
1 'polypeptide(L)' 'MTTRTHVPANAVFDTAWALFCQLHDTPSRAHADQLVVWLAESPGHVRALDEALTLWALAGAALMKPVLDESLRAGPDLQ' A
#
# COMPACT_ATOMS: atom_id res chain seq x y z
N MET A 1 -3.48 -19.65 -31.72
CA MET A 1 -2.34 -18.97 -31.06
C MET A 1 -2.86 -17.74 -30.35
N THR A 2 -3.02 -17.80 -29.04
CA THR A 2 -3.29 -16.62 -28.19
C THR A 2 -2.21 -16.59 -27.14
N THR A 3 -1.16 -15.83 -27.42
CA THR A 3 -0.12 -15.49 -26.44
C THR A 3 -0.77 -14.59 -25.40
N ARG A 4 -1.20 -15.18 -24.27
CA ARG A 4 -1.47 -14.41 -23.06
C ARG A 4 -0.13 -13.78 -22.67
N THR A 5 -0.03 -12.46 -22.84
CA THR A 5 1.09 -11.67 -22.36
C THR A 5 1.17 -11.89 -20.85
N HIS A 6 2.09 -12.75 -20.42
CA HIS A 6 2.34 -13.01 -19.02
C HIS A 6 3.09 -11.79 -18.48
N VAL A 7 2.35 -10.74 -18.12
CA VAL A 7 2.89 -9.68 -17.28
C VAL A 7 3.33 -10.37 -16.00
N PRO A 8 4.63 -10.39 -15.68
CA PRO A 8 5.10 -11.07 -14.49
C PRO A 8 4.44 -10.40 -13.28
N ALA A 9 3.94 -11.19 -12.33
CA ALA A 9 3.12 -10.71 -11.21
C ALA A 9 3.79 -9.58 -10.40
N ASN A 10 5.12 -9.51 -10.43
CA ASN A 10 5.90 -8.42 -9.85
C ASN A 10 5.59 -7.05 -10.50
N ALA A 11 5.39 -6.97 -11.81
CA ALA A 11 5.16 -5.70 -12.50
C ALA A 11 3.82 -5.05 -12.13
N VAL A 12 2.78 -5.86 -11.87
CA VAL A 12 1.47 -5.35 -11.45
C VAL A 12 1.53 -4.84 -10.01
N PHE A 13 2.23 -5.55 -9.13
CA PHE A 13 2.50 -5.11 -7.76
C PHE A 13 3.32 -3.82 -7.73
N ASP A 14 4.41 -3.75 -8.51
CA ASP A 14 5.29 -2.57 -8.58
C ASP A 14 4.51 -1.34 -9.07
N THR A 15 3.61 -1.52 -10.03
CA THR A 15 2.72 -0.45 -10.51
C THR A 15 1.75 0.00 -9.43
N ALA A 16 1.12 -0.94 -8.71
CA ALA A 16 0.21 -0.63 -7.61
C ALA A 16 0.93 0.16 -6.50
N TRP A 17 2.14 -0.29 -6.12
CA TRP A 17 2.98 0.38 -5.14
C TRP A 17 3.34 1.81 -5.56
N ALA A 18 3.77 1.99 -6.83
CA ALA A 18 4.11 3.31 -7.35
C ALA A 18 2.93 4.28 -7.35
N LEU A 19 1.75 3.84 -7.79
CA LEU A 19 0.53 4.67 -7.79
C LEU A 19 0.09 5.02 -6.36
N PHE A 20 0.20 4.07 -5.43
CA PHE A 20 -0.05 4.32 -4.02
C PHE A 20 0.91 5.36 -3.46
N CYS A 21 2.23 5.19 -3.61
CA CYS A 21 3.24 6.14 -3.13
C CYS A 21 3.01 7.54 -3.73
N GLN A 22 2.72 7.65 -5.03
CA GLN A 22 2.45 8.93 -5.67
C GLN A 22 1.25 9.67 -5.05
N LEU A 23 0.15 8.95 -4.79
CA LEU A 23 -1.03 9.53 -4.14
C LEU A 23 -0.78 9.85 -2.67
N HIS A 24 -0.09 8.96 -1.95
CA HIS A 24 0.21 9.10 -0.53
C HIS A 24 1.15 10.29 -0.28
N ASP A 25 2.22 10.40 -1.06
CA ASP A 25 3.27 11.42 -0.87
C ASP A 25 2.85 12.78 -1.43
N THR A 26 2.00 12.81 -2.46
CA THR A 26 1.44 14.05 -3.03
C THR A 26 -0.05 13.89 -3.28
N PRO A 27 -0.91 14.11 -2.27
CA PRO A 27 -2.35 13.97 -2.43
C PRO A 27 -2.90 14.98 -3.44
N SER A 28 -3.47 14.47 -4.54
CA SER A 28 -4.11 15.31 -5.54
C SER A 28 -5.24 14.56 -6.24
N ARG A 29 -6.22 15.32 -6.77
CA ARG A 29 -7.30 14.73 -7.57
C ARG A 29 -6.76 13.99 -8.80
N ALA A 30 -5.74 14.53 -9.46
CA ALA A 30 -5.15 13.92 -10.63
C ALA A 30 -4.51 12.55 -10.34
N HIS A 31 -3.84 12.41 -9.19
CA HIS A 31 -3.25 11.13 -8.77
C HIS A 31 -4.33 10.11 -8.37
N ALA A 32 -5.40 10.57 -7.71
CA ALA A 32 -6.54 9.71 -7.38
C ALA A 32 -7.25 9.20 -8.65
N ASP A 33 -7.49 10.09 -9.62
CA ASP A 33 -8.11 9.72 -10.90
C ASP A 33 -7.22 8.72 -11.68
N GLN A 34 -5.89 8.89 -11.68
CA GLN A 34 -4.95 7.93 -12.28
C GLN A 34 -5.04 6.55 -11.63
N LEU A 35 -5.06 6.48 -10.29
CA LEU A 35 -5.21 5.23 -9.57
C LEU A 35 -6.55 4.55 -9.89
N VAL A 36 -7.65 5.32 -9.90
CA VAL A 36 -8.99 4.79 -10.20
C VAL A 36 -9.07 4.24 -11.62
N VAL A 37 -8.53 4.96 -12.60
CA VAL A 37 -8.48 4.50 -14.00
C VAL A 37 -7.72 3.18 -14.09
N TRP A 38 -6.55 3.09 -13.47
CA TRP A 38 -5.75 1.86 -13.48
C TRP A 38 -6.49 0.69 -12.80
N LEU A 39 -7.13 0.92 -11.65
CA LEU A 39 -7.90 -0.11 -10.95
C LEU A 39 -9.09 -0.64 -11.76
N ALA A 40 -9.71 0.21 -12.58
CA ALA A 40 -10.86 -0.17 -13.40
C ALA A 40 -10.51 -1.13 -14.55
N GLU A 41 -9.23 -1.23 -14.95
CA GLU A 41 -8.80 -2.04 -16.09
C GLU A 41 -8.85 -3.56 -15.82
N SER A 42 -8.64 -3.98 -14.57
CA SER A 42 -8.54 -5.41 -14.24
C SER A 42 -8.81 -5.69 -12.76
N PRO A 43 -9.59 -6.74 -12.42
CA PRO A 43 -9.69 -7.22 -11.03
C PRO A 43 -8.34 -7.59 -10.40
N GLY A 44 -7.34 -7.96 -11.22
CA GLY A 44 -5.99 -8.24 -10.75
C GLY A 44 -5.27 -7.00 -10.21
N HIS A 45 -5.62 -5.80 -10.70
CA HIS A 45 -5.05 -4.53 -10.23
C HIS A 45 -5.55 -4.19 -8.83
N VAL A 46 -6.83 -4.46 -8.55
CA VAL A 46 -7.42 -4.30 -7.21
C VAL A 46 -6.73 -5.21 -6.21
N ARG A 47 -6.50 -6.47 -6.58
CA ARG A 47 -5.76 -7.41 -5.73
C ARG A 47 -4.31 -6.96 -5.48
N ALA A 48 -3.62 -6.49 -6.51
CA ALA A 48 -2.25 -6.00 -6.36
C ALA A 48 -2.16 -4.77 -5.44
N LEU A 49 -3.14 -3.87 -5.53
CA LEU A 49 -3.22 -2.72 -4.61
C LEU A 49 -3.51 -3.18 -3.17
N ASP A 50 -4.40 -4.14 -2.97
CA ASP A 50 -4.68 -4.70 -1.63
C ASP A 50 -3.43 -5.34 -1.00
N GLU A 51 -2.66 -6.11 -1.78
CA GLU A 51 -1.39 -6.70 -1.35
C GLU A 51 -0.36 -5.60 -0.99
N ALA A 52 -0.27 -4.54 -1.80
CA ALA A 52 0.59 -3.38 -1.54
C ALA A 52 0.21 -2.64 -0.25
N LEU A 53 -1.08 -2.34 -0.05
CA LEU A 53 -1.59 -1.65 1.14
C LEU A 53 -1.43 -2.49 2.40
N THR A 54 -1.64 -3.81 2.30
CA THR A 54 -1.40 -4.75 3.40
C THR A 54 0.06 -4.73 3.82
N LEU A 55 0.99 -4.78 2.87
CA LEU A 55 2.43 -4.69 3.17
C LEU A 55 2.78 -3.36 3.84
N TRP A 56 2.26 -2.24 3.34
CA TRP A 56 2.49 -0.92 3.92
C TRP A 56 1.98 -0.85 5.37
N ALA A 57 0.77 -1.35 5.64
CA ALA A 57 0.19 -1.35 6.98
C ALA A 57 0.97 -2.25 7.95
N LEU A 58 1.39 -3.44 7.51
CA LEU A 58 2.20 -4.36 8.34
C LEU A 58 3.57 -3.77 8.66
N ALA A 59 4.23 -3.13 7.69
CA ALA A 59 5.48 -2.44 7.90
C ALA A 59 5.31 -1.29 8.91
N GLY A 60 4.28 -0.45 8.74
CA GLY A 60 3.94 0.61 9.68
C GLY A 60 3.67 0.08 11.10
N ALA A 61 2.89 -1.00 11.23
CA ALA A 61 2.61 -1.62 12.52
C ALA A 61 3.89 -2.15 13.20
N ALA A 62 4.79 -2.78 12.44
CA ALA A 62 6.06 -3.26 12.96
C ALA A 62 6.96 -2.11 13.45
N LEU A 63 6.96 -0.98 12.74
CA LEU A 63 7.70 0.23 13.12
C LEU A 63 7.12 0.92 14.36
N MET A 64 5.80 0.88 14.54
CA MET A 64 5.12 1.49 15.70
C MET A 64 5.19 0.63 16.97
N LYS A 65 5.33 -0.70 16.83
CA LYS A 65 5.41 -1.66 17.95
C LYS A 65 6.36 -1.22 19.09
N PRO A 66 7.62 -0.82 18.85
CA PRO A 66 8.51 -0.39 19.93
C PRO A 66 8.02 0.85 20.68
N VAL A 67 7.43 1.83 19.98
CA VAL A 67 6.88 3.05 20.59
C VAL A 67 5.69 2.71 21.50
N LEU A 68 4.84 1.78 21.07
CA LEU A 68 3.73 1.30 21.87
C LEU A 68 4.22 0.53 23.11
N ASP A 69 5.21 -0.35 22.95
CA ASP A 69 5.81 -1.10 24.05
C ASP A 69 6.49 -0.18 25.08
N GLU A 70 7.12 0.91 24.65
CA GLU A 70 7.70 1.94 25.53
C GLU A 70 6.62 2.73 26.27
N SER A 71 5.56 3.14 25.58
CA SER A 71 4.41 3.84 26.18
C SER A 71 3.68 3.00 27.24
N LEU A 72 3.62 1.68 27.05
CA LEU A 72 3.08 0.73 28.03
C LEU A 72 3.98 0.52 29.26
N ARG A 73 5.30 0.63 29.09
CA ARG A 73 6.27 0.53 30.20
C ARG A 73 6.35 1.81 31.03
N ALA A 74 6.16 2.96 30.40
CA ALA A 74 6.11 4.27 31.05
C ALA A 74 4.74 4.54 31.71
N GLY A 75 4.18 3.54 32.42
CA GLY A 75 2.85 3.62 33.06
C GLY A 75 2.62 4.92 33.84
N PRO A 76 1.37 5.35 34.06
CA PRO A 76 1.05 6.67 34.59
C PRO A 76 1.81 6.87 35.91
N ASP A 77 2.72 7.85 35.94
CA ASP A 77 3.32 8.35 37.16
C ASP A 77 2.16 8.81 38.05
N LEU A 78 1.77 7.94 38.98
CA LEU A 78 0.89 8.29 40.10
C LEU A 78 1.73 9.12 41.06
N GLN A 79 1.82 10.43 40.79
CA GLN A 79 2.19 11.43 41.80
C GLN A 79 0.98 11.80 42.66
#